data_AF-A0A554MR36-F1
#
_entry.id   AF-A0A554MR36-F1
#
_cell.length_a   1.000
_cell.length_b   1.000
_cell.length_c   1.000
_cell.angle_alpha   90.00
_cell.angle_beta   90.00
_cell.angle_gamma   90.00
#
_symmetry.space_group_name_H-M   'P 1'
#
loop_
_entity.id
_entity.type
_entity.pdbx_description
1 polymer ?
#
loop_
_entity_poly.entity_id
_entity_poly.type
_entity_poly.pdbx_seq_one_letter_code
_entity_poly.pdbx_strand_id
1 'polypeptide(L)'
;MENYGEGFLHKQNPKLHVSDSVEHEAKRRKIKGEEVSQKPAERIADWLEVIKKTHTGHREDPQVMERIKNYYHKEHVIKEEEIPESHYETQRRIAREQGHGDIEVTDEMKKQLAESVIRDQESTLDNWVNYFSSPDSDSYPMWVKYWAFKGMLKLSTFDKEKHVFGKRDKGTVAPFPDLNREALAYVTDVLAKQVNKEKIEADPENPELKKLLAEANFGKLYAYAIEKVTPTGESELENTQGEWMKYPQNSDHMPLVRSLQGHGTGWCTAGESTAQA
;
A
#
# COMPACT_ATOMS: atom_id res chain seq x y z
N MET A 1 30.10 1.65 -1.89
CA MET A 1 28.89 2.35 -2.35
C MET A 1 28.37 3.15 -1.17
N GLU A 2 28.06 4.43 -1.36
CA GLU A 2 27.42 5.20 -0.29
C GLU A 2 25.97 4.71 -0.16
N ASN A 3 25.63 4.11 0.98
CA ASN A 3 24.30 3.57 1.29
C ASN A 3 23.32 4.73 1.61
N TYR A 4 23.10 5.60 0.62
CA TYR A 4 22.27 6.81 0.77
C TYR A 4 20.83 6.46 1.11
N GLY A 5 20.27 5.43 0.47
CA GLY A 5 18.92 4.93 0.71
C GLY A 5 18.72 4.40 2.13
N GLU A 6 19.64 3.57 2.61
CA GLU A 6 19.61 3.02 3.96
C GLU A 6 19.90 4.07 5.02
N GLY A 7 20.77 5.04 4.70
CA GLY A 7 20.97 6.24 5.50
C GLY A 7 19.69 7.08 5.60
N PHE A 8 18.94 7.20 4.51
CA PHE A 8 17.62 7.83 4.49
C PHE A 8 16.62 7.06 5.37
N LEU A 9 16.56 5.72 5.26
CA LEU A 9 15.71 4.90 6.13
C LEU A 9 16.05 5.07 7.61
N HIS A 10 17.34 5.13 7.95
CA HIS A 10 17.78 5.38 9.32
C HIS A 10 17.37 6.76 9.83
N LYS A 11 17.41 7.79 8.98
CA LYS A 11 16.90 9.14 9.36
C LYS A 11 15.39 9.11 9.60
N GLN A 12 14.63 8.39 8.78
CA GLN A 12 13.18 8.24 8.93
C GLN A 12 12.80 7.40 10.16
N ASN A 13 13.59 6.38 10.48
CA ASN A 13 13.44 5.55 11.66
C ASN A 13 14.80 5.26 12.32
N PRO A 14 15.23 6.10 13.28
CA PRO A 14 16.51 5.93 13.96
C PRO A 14 16.69 4.58 14.65
N LYS A 15 15.60 3.90 15.00
CA LYS A 15 15.64 2.58 15.66
C LYS A 15 15.66 1.39 14.68
N LEU A 16 15.56 1.62 13.37
CA LEU A 16 15.49 0.52 12.40
C LEU A 16 16.73 -0.40 12.45
N HIS A 17 17.92 0.18 12.57
CA HIS A 17 19.19 -0.56 12.59
C HIS A 17 19.40 -1.48 13.82
N VAL A 18 18.59 -1.28 14.88
CA VAL A 18 18.58 -2.09 16.11
C VAL A 18 17.26 -2.85 16.28
N SER A 19 16.43 -2.89 15.24
CA SER A 19 15.23 -3.72 15.24
C SER A 19 15.60 -5.21 15.30
N ASP A 20 14.71 -6.02 15.87
CA ASP A 20 14.94 -7.45 16.06
C ASP A 20 15.33 -8.16 14.76
N SER A 21 14.72 -7.80 13.63
CA SER A 21 15.03 -8.39 12.32
C SER A 21 16.44 -8.04 11.84
N VAL A 22 16.89 -6.79 12.05
CA VAL A 22 18.25 -6.36 11.67
C VAL A 22 19.29 -6.98 12.62
N GLU A 23 19.00 -7.05 13.92
CA GLU A 23 19.85 -7.75 14.89
C GLU A 23 19.94 -9.26 14.62
N HIS A 24 18.84 -9.88 14.19
CA HIS A 24 18.82 -11.29 13.80
C HIS A 24 19.76 -11.54 12.61
N GLU A 25 19.72 -10.68 11.58
CA GLU A 25 20.63 -10.83 10.45
C GLU A 25 22.09 -10.59 10.84
N ALA A 26 22.36 -9.57 11.66
CA ALA A 26 23.70 -9.33 12.21
C ALA A 26 24.24 -10.56 12.97
N LYS A 27 23.39 -11.24 13.76
CA LYS A 27 23.75 -12.50 14.44
C LYS A 27 24.00 -13.64 13.45
N ARG A 28 23.14 -13.81 12.43
CA ARG A 28 23.32 -14.84 11.39
C ARG A 28 24.68 -14.70 10.70
N ARG A 29 25.03 -13.47 10.30
CA ARG A 29 26.30 -13.18 9.60
C ARG A 29 27.52 -13.47 10.47
N LYS A 30 27.48 -13.09 11.75
CA LYS A 30 28.52 -13.45 12.73
C LYS A 30 28.71 -14.96 12.83
N ILE A 31 27.63 -15.74 12.88
CA ILE A 31 27.69 -17.22 12.93
C ILE A 31 28.34 -17.80 11.67
N LYS A 32 28.11 -17.19 10.51
CA LYS A 32 28.74 -17.57 9.24
C LYS A 32 30.20 -17.11 9.08
N GLY A 33 30.72 -16.34 10.04
CA GLY A 33 32.06 -15.74 9.95
C GLY A 33 32.15 -14.56 8.98
N GLU A 34 31.02 -13.97 8.59
CA GLU A 34 30.97 -12.78 7.72
C GLU A 34 31.22 -11.51 8.56
N GLU A 35 31.84 -10.50 7.95
CA GLU A 35 32.04 -9.20 8.59
C GLU A 35 30.69 -8.50 8.81
N VAL A 36 30.52 -7.94 10.01
CA VAL A 36 29.30 -7.22 10.42
C VAL A 36 29.65 -5.81 10.86
N SER A 37 29.27 -4.85 10.03
CA SER A 37 29.45 -3.44 10.31
C SER A 37 28.61 -2.97 11.50
N GLN A 38 29.11 -1.99 12.24
CA GLN A 38 28.35 -1.29 13.27
C GLN A 38 27.65 -0.03 12.75
N LYS A 39 27.92 0.40 11.51
CA LYS A 39 27.30 1.59 10.94
C LYS A 39 25.80 1.30 10.65
N PRO A 40 24.88 2.18 11.08
CA PRO A 40 23.44 1.95 10.92
C PRO A 40 23.01 1.64 9.48
N ALA A 41 23.50 2.40 8.50
CA ALA A 41 23.14 2.23 7.09
C ALA A 41 23.63 0.89 6.51
N GLU A 42 24.81 0.42 6.89
CA GLU A 42 25.35 -0.87 6.43
C GLU A 42 24.57 -2.04 7.03
N ARG A 43 24.20 -1.94 8.32
CA ARG A 43 23.35 -2.96 8.98
C ARG A 43 21.96 -3.06 8.34
N ILE A 44 21.36 -1.92 8.00
CA ILE A 44 20.07 -1.89 7.30
C ILE A 44 20.23 -2.48 5.89
N ALA A 45 21.31 -2.18 5.17
CA ALA A 45 21.57 -2.72 3.84
C ALA A 45 21.66 -4.25 3.85
N ASP A 46 22.42 -4.80 4.80
CA ASP A 46 22.56 -6.25 4.98
C ASP A 46 21.21 -6.93 5.20
N TRP A 47 20.35 -6.34 6.03
CA TRP A 47 19.01 -6.84 6.28
C TRP A 47 18.06 -6.67 5.09
N LEU A 48 18.12 -5.55 4.36
CA LEU A 48 17.33 -5.38 3.14
C LEU A 48 17.70 -6.41 2.07
N GLU A 49 18.94 -6.86 2.03
CA GLU A 49 19.35 -7.95 1.13
C GLU A 49 18.68 -9.28 1.51
N VAL A 50 18.44 -9.53 2.79
CA VAL A 50 17.61 -10.67 3.24
C VAL A 50 16.19 -10.52 2.74
N ILE A 51 15.57 -9.34 2.93
CA ILE A 51 14.22 -9.05 2.43
C ILE A 51 14.17 -9.31 0.93
N LYS A 52 15.12 -8.76 0.17
CA LYS A 52 15.22 -8.98 -1.27
C LYS A 52 15.24 -10.46 -1.61
N LYS A 53 16.17 -11.23 -1.02
CA LYS A 53 16.28 -12.67 -1.26
C LYS A 53 15.01 -13.44 -0.92
N THR A 54 14.36 -13.11 0.20
CA THR A 54 13.12 -13.75 0.61
C THR A 54 11.99 -13.50 -0.39
N HIS A 55 11.84 -12.26 -0.87
CA HIS A 55 10.71 -11.86 -1.70
C HIS A 55 10.91 -12.14 -3.19
N THR A 56 12.14 -12.01 -3.69
CA THR A 56 12.42 -12.16 -5.13
C THR A 56 13.13 -13.46 -5.48
N GLY A 57 13.74 -14.15 -4.50
CA GLY A 57 14.55 -15.36 -4.77
C GLY A 57 13.74 -16.57 -5.22
N HIS A 58 12.46 -16.64 -4.83
CA HIS A 58 11.53 -17.72 -5.17
C HIS A 58 10.19 -17.18 -5.65
N ARG A 59 10.19 -16.03 -6.34
CA ARG A 59 8.95 -15.35 -6.80
C ARG A 59 8.11 -16.17 -7.78
N GLU A 60 8.71 -17.17 -8.41
CA GLU A 60 8.03 -18.12 -9.30
C GLU A 60 7.40 -19.31 -8.55
N ASP A 61 7.65 -19.46 -7.24
CA ASP A 61 7.06 -20.51 -6.41
C ASP A 61 5.80 -19.97 -5.71
N PRO A 62 4.59 -20.40 -6.11
CA PRO A 62 3.35 -19.92 -5.51
C PRO A 62 3.25 -20.22 -4.02
N GLN A 63 3.84 -21.32 -3.53
CA GLN A 63 3.77 -21.68 -2.12
C GLN A 63 4.64 -20.76 -1.27
N VAL A 64 5.78 -20.32 -1.79
CA VAL A 64 6.64 -19.35 -1.10
C VAL A 64 5.96 -17.98 -1.06
N MET A 65 5.40 -17.54 -2.18
CA MET A 65 4.64 -16.28 -2.24
C MET A 65 3.46 -16.29 -1.29
N GLU A 66 2.73 -17.40 -1.21
CA GLU A 66 1.61 -17.55 -0.29
C GLU A 66 2.05 -17.46 1.17
N ARG A 67 3.18 -18.06 1.55
CA ARG A 67 3.74 -17.91 2.91
C ARG A 67 4.10 -16.47 3.25
N ILE A 68 4.63 -15.72 2.28
CA ILE A 68 4.98 -14.30 2.46
C ILE A 68 3.72 -13.46 2.68
N LYS A 69 2.68 -13.68 1.87
CA LYS A 69 1.38 -13.00 2.00
C LYS A 69 0.75 -13.29 3.36
N ASN A 70 0.66 -14.57 3.75
CA ASN A 70 0.14 -15.00 5.05
C ASN A 70 0.89 -14.37 6.23
N TYR A 71 2.21 -14.19 6.12
CA TYR A 71 2.98 -13.44 7.12
C TYR A 71 2.50 -11.99 7.24
N TYR A 72 2.30 -11.29 6.12
CA TYR A 72 1.82 -9.92 6.12
C TYR A 72 0.35 -9.78 6.52
N HIS A 73 -0.51 -10.71 6.14
CA HIS A 73 -1.91 -10.75 6.58
C HIS A 73 -1.97 -10.80 8.11
N LYS A 74 -1.25 -11.75 8.72
CA LYS A 74 -1.19 -11.89 10.18
C LYS A 74 -0.70 -10.64 10.90
N GLU A 75 0.22 -9.89 10.29
CA GLU A 75 0.83 -8.69 10.91
C GLU A 75 0.02 -7.41 10.69
N HIS A 76 -0.78 -7.32 9.63
CA HIS A 76 -1.33 -6.04 9.16
C HIS A 76 -2.83 -6.02 8.87
N VAL A 77 -3.46 -7.17 8.61
CA VAL A 77 -4.90 -7.25 8.39
C VAL A 77 -5.62 -7.24 9.73
N ILE A 78 -6.72 -6.50 9.80
CA ILE A 78 -7.58 -6.40 10.98
C ILE A 78 -8.13 -7.78 11.38
N LYS A 79 -8.32 -8.03 12.66
CA LYS A 79 -9.00 -9.23 13.14
C LYS A 79 -10.48 -8.99 13.36
N GLU A 80 -11.28 -10.05 13.34
CA GLU A 80 -12.73 -9.99 13.59
C GLU A 80 -13.05 -9.26 14.91
N GLU A 81 -12.31 -9.54 15.99
CA GLU A 81 -12.50 -8.90 17.29
C GLU A 81 -12.07 -7.42 17.35
N GLU A 82 -11.33 -6.93 16.35
CA GLU A 82 -10.87 -5.54 16.27
C GLU A 82 -11.82 -4.65 15.45
N ILE A 83 -12.81 -5.24 14.77
CA ILE A 83 -13.79 -4.50 13.97
C ILE A 83 -14.74 -3.72 14.91
N PRO A 84 -14.82 -2.39 14.77
CA PRO A 84 -15.61 -1.56 15.67
C PRO A 84 -17.10 -1.71 15.41
N GLU A 85 -17.92 -1.68 16.46
CA GLU A 85 -19.39 -1.81 16.36
C GLU A 85 -20.02 -0.77 15.42
N SER A 86 -19.42 0.43 15.34
CA SER A 86 -19.82 1.50 14.42
C SER A 86 -19.81 1.09 12.94
N HIS A 87 -19.00 0.08 12.56
CA HIS A 87 -19.02 -0.47 11.21
C HIS A 87 -20.37 -1.14 10.91
N TYR A 88 -20.84 -2.00 11.82
CA TYR A 88 -22.11 -2.70 11.68
C TYR A 88 -23.31 -1.75 11.74
N GLU A 89 -23.24 -0.72 12.59
CA GLU A 89 -24.24 0.36 12.61
C GLU A 89 -24.31 1.11 11.27
N THR A 90 -23.15 1.35 10.65
CA THR A 90 -23.08 1.98 9.33
C THR A 90 -23.71 1.11 8.26
N GLN A 91 -23.46 -0.20 8.27
CA GLN A 91 -24.10 -1.16 7.34
C GLN A 91 -25.62 -1.20 7.52
N ARG A 92 -26.10 -1.17 8.77
CA ARG A 92 -27.53 -1.06 9.07
C ARG A 92 -28.15 0.22 8.51
N ARG A 93 -27.45 1.36 8.63
CA ARG A 93 -27.90 2.63 8.05
C ARG A 93 -27.96 2.56 6.52
N ILE A 94 -26.94 2.00 5.87
CA ILE A 94 -26.89 1.84 4.41
C ILE A 94 -28.07 0.97 3.93
N ALA A 95 -28.35 -0.15 4.59
CA ALA A 95 -29.49 -1.00 4.26
C ALA A 95 -30.83 -0.25 4.36
N ARG A 96 -31.00 0.57 5.40
CA ARG A 96 -32.18 1.43 5.57
C ARG A 96 -32.30 2.45 4.42
N GLU A 97 -31.20 3.12 4.09
CA GLU A 97 -31.14 4.11 2.99
C GLU A 97 -31.40 3.49 1.61
N GLN A 98 -31.05 2.21 1.43
CA GLN A 98 -31.34 1.42 0.22
C GLN A 98 -32.77 0.88 0.17
N GLY A 99 -33.60 1.14 1.19
CA GLY A 99 -35.01 0.73 1.23
C GLY A 99 -35.26 -0.66 1.81
N HIS A 100 -34.25 -1.31 2.39
CA HIS A 100 -34.41 -2.60 3.09
C HIS A 100 -35.03 -2.47 4.49
N GLY A 101 -35.24 -1.24 4.97
CA GLY A 101 -35.84 -0.95 6.28
C GLY A 101 -34.87 -1.19 7.45
N ASP A 102 -35.44 -1.39 8.64
CA ASP A 102 -34.66 -1.69 9.85
C ASP A 102 -34.31 -3.17 9.91
N ILE A 103 -33.12 -3.50 9.42
CA ILE A 103 -32.55 -4.83 9.57
C ILE A 103 -31.99 -5.02 10.99
N GLU A 104 -32.14 -6.24 11.50
CA GLU A 104 -31.42 -6.71 12.68
C GLU A 104 -30.07 -7.26 12.22
N VAL A 105 -28.97 -6.76 12.80
CA VAL A 105 -27.63 -7.27 12.48
C VAL A 105 -27.34 -8.45 13.38
N THR A 106 -27.59 -9.66 12.87
CA THR A 106 -27.33 -10.91 13.59
C THR A 106 -25.83 -11.19 13.70
N ASP A 107 -25.43 -12.06 14.63
CA ASP A 107 -24.04 -12.49 14.76
C ASP A 107 -23.49 -13.14 13.47
N GLU A 108 -24.33 -13.87 12.75
CA GLU A 108 -23.97 -14.47 11.46
C GLU A 108 -23.70 -13.40 10.39
N MET A 109 -24.52 -12.33 10.35
CA MET A 109 -24.27 -11.18 9.47
C MET A 109 -23.00 -10.43 9.87
N LYS A 110 -22.74 -10.25 11.17
CA LYS A 110 -21.49 -9.62 11.63
C LYS A 110 -20.27 -10.40 11.18
N LYS A 111 -20.32 -11.72 11.26
CA LYS A 111 -19.25 -12.62 10.79
C LYS A 111 -19.04 -12.49 9.28
N GLN A 112 -20.11 -12.52 8.49
CA GLN A 112 -20.00 -12.35 7.03
C GLN A 112 -19.42 -10.98 6.64
N LEU A 113 -19.84 -9.91 7.31
CA LEU A 113 -19.30 -8.57 7.11
C LEU A 113 -17.82 -8.49 7.50
N ALA A 114 -17.45 -9.12 8.63
CA ALA A 114 -16.07 -9.21 9.07
C ALA A 114 -15.19 -9.97 8.07
N GLU A 115 -15.65 -11.12 7.58
CA GLU A 115 -14.96 -11.90 6.56
C GLU A 115 -14.73 -11.07 5.28
N SER A 116 -15.72 -10.30 4.82
CA SER A 116 -15.55 -9.41 3.67
C SER A 116 -14.55 -8.29 3.91
N VAL A 117 -14.56 -7.66 5.10
CA VAL A 117 -13.56 -6.65 5.47
C VAL A 117 -12.15 -7.23 5.46
N ILE A 118 -11.97 -8.42 6.04
CA ILE A 118 -10.68 -9.11 6.10
C ILE A 118 -10.20 -9.44 4.69
N ARG A 119 -11.04 -10.07 3.87
CA ARG A 119 -10.70 -10.42 2.48
C ARG A 119 -10.34 -9.21 1.61
N ASP A 120 -11.04 -8.09 1.77
CA ASP A 120 -10.73 -6.87 1.01
C ASP A 120 -9.38 -6.27 1.43
N GLN A 121 -9.03 -6.33 2.73
CA GLN A 121 -7.70 -5.95 3.20
C GLN A 121 -6.61 -6.93 2.72
N GLU A 122 -6.86 -8.23 2.73
CA GLU A 122 -5.93 -9.25 2.21
C GLU A 122 -5.67 -9.04 0.72
N SER A 123 -6.72 -8.91 -0.10
CA SER A 123 -6.61 -8.75 -1.55
C SER A 123 -5.87 -7.46 -1.94
N THR A 124 -6.16 -6.34 -1.27
CA THR A 124 -5.44 -5.08 -1.51
C THR A 124 -3.99 -5.14 -1.05
N LEU A 125 -3.69 -5.78 0.09
CA LEU A 125 -2.31 -5.97 0.56
C LEU A 125 -1.52 -6.89 -0.38
N ASP A 126 -2.15 -7.96 -0.85
CA ASP A 126 -1.60 -8.89 -1.83
C ASP A 126 -1.17 -8.18 -3.11
N ASN A 127 -1.95 -7.23 -3.60
CA ASN A 127 -1.60 -6.45 -4.79
C ASN A 127 -0.24 -5.75 -4.62
N TRP A 128 0.04 -5.18 -3.45
CA TRP A 128 1.33 -4.56 -3.15
C TRP A 128 2.46 -5.60 -3.02
N VAL A 129 2.22 -6.69 -2.28
CA VAL A 129 3.23 -7.75 -2.07
C VAL A 129 3.61 -8.41 -3.40
N ASN A 130 2.62 -8.72 -4.23
CA ASN A 130 2.82 -9.30 -5.57
C ASN A 130 3.63 -8.35 -6.44
N TYR A 131 3.24 -7.07 -6.51
CA TYR A 131 3.94 -6.11 -7.34
C TYR A 131 5.38 -5.89 -6.92
N PHE A 132 5.66 -5.67 -5.62
CA PHE A 132 7.03 -5.44 -5.14
C PHE A 132 7.93 -6.68 -5.25
N SER A 133 7.33 -7.87 -5.27
CA SER A 133 8.05 -9.15 -5.49
C SER A 133 8.21 -9.48 -6.98
N SER A 134 7.41 -8.86 -7.86
CA SER A 134 7.42 -9.12 -9.30
C SER A 134 8.60 -8.46 -10.04
N PRO A 135 8.99 -8.97 -11.22
CA PRO A 135 10.01 -8.36 -12.07
C PRO A 135 9.70 -6.90 -12.47
N ASP A 136 8.42 -6.52 -12.56
CA ASP A 136 7.99 -5.18 -12.96
C ASP A 136 8.50 -4.06 -12.03
N SER A 137 8.92 -4.43 -10.81
CA SER A 137 9.46 -3.51 -9.82
C SER A 137 10.97 -3.66 -9.60
N ASP A 138 11.69 -4.49 -10.37
CA ASP A 138 13.13 -4.75 -10.18
C ASP A 138 14.01 -3.50 -10.37
N SER A 139 13.50 -2.48 -11.07
CA SER A 139 14.15 -1.17 -11.21
C SER A 139 14.20 -0.38 -9.90
N TYR A 140 13.33 -0.68 -8.93
CA TYR A 140 13.29 0.04 -7.66
C TYR A 140 14.31 -0.53 -6.67
N PRO A 141 15.18 0.31 -6.08
CA PRO A 141 16.02 -0.09 -4.96
C PRO A 141 15.17 -0.63 -3.81
N MET A 142 15.69 -1.65 -3.11
CA MET A 142 14.94 -2.32 -2.04
C MET A 142 14.57 -1.38 -0.89
N TRP A 143 15.41 -0.38 -0.60
CA TRP A 143 15.11 0.62 0.43
C TRP A 143 13.86 1.44 0.09
N VAL A 144 13.62 1.73 -1.20
CA VAL A 144 12.43 2.47 -1.66
C VAL A 144 11.19 1.59 -1.54
N LYS A 145 11.27 0.33 -1.99
CA LYS A 145 10.16 -0.63 -1.84
C LYS A 145 9.77 -0.76 -0.38
N TYR A 146 10.75 -0.91 0.52
CA TYR A 146 10.53 -0.96 1.95
C TYR A 146 9.87 0.31 2.49
N TRP A 147 10.38 1.49 2.14
CA TRP A 147 9.82 2.77 2.58
C TRP A 147 8.37 2.95 2.10
N ALA A 148 8.10 2.68 0.82
CA ALA A 148 6.78 2.80 0.22
C ALA A 148 5.79 1.84 0.87
N PHE A 149 6.16 0.56 1.02
CA PHE A 149 5.33 -0.45 1.68
C PHE A 149 5.02 -0.07 3.13
N LYS A 150 6.03 0.31 3.94
CA LYS A 150 5.80 0.76 5.32
C LYS A 150 4.99 2.06 5.42
N GLY A 151 5.06 2.90 4.39
CA GLY A 151 4.24 4.10 4.25
C GLY A 151 2.78 3.75 4.00
N MET A 152 2.53 2.94 2.97
CA MET A 152 1.21 2.47 2.55
C MET A 152 0.45 1.77 3.69
N LEU A 153 1.13 0.94 4.48
CA LEU A 153 0.52 0.25 5.63
C LEU A 153 -0.10 1.19 6.69
N LYS A 154 0.26 2.47 6.70
CA LYS A 154 -0.26 3.47 7.65
C LYS A 154 -1.45 4.25 7.09
N LEU A 155 -1.85 3.97 5.86
CA LEU A 155 -2.87 4.72 5.15
C LEU A 155 -4.21 3.98 5.17
N SER A 156 -5.27 4.77 5.19
CA SER A 156 -6.67 4.34 5.02
C SER A 156 -7.18 4.88 3.68
N THR A 157 -8.49 5.06 3.53
CA THR A 157 -9.14 5.55 2.31
C THR A 157 -8.55 6.86 1.79
N PHE A 158 -8.45 6.98 0.47
CA PHE A 158 -8.11 8.23 -0.21
C PHE A 158 -9.33 9.16 -0.25
N ASP A 159 -9.21 10.36 0.28
CA ASP A 159 -10.21 11.43 0.16
C ASP A 159 -9.89 12.26 -1.08
N LYS A 160 -10.68 12.08 -2.14
CA LYS A 160 -10.52 12.78 -3.43
C LYS A 160 -10.73 14.28 -3.32
N GLU A 161 -11.64 14.75 -2.46
CA GLU A 161 -11.92 16.18 -2.33
C GLU A 161 -10.79 16.91 -1.60
N LYS A 162 -10.19 16.22 -0.63
CA LYS A 162 -9.10 16.78 0.18
C LYS A 162 -7.71 16.42 -0.34
N HIS A 163 -7.62 15.55 -1.34
CA HIS A 163 -6.38 15.01 -1.91
C HIS A 163 -5.43 14.43 -0.86
N VAL A 164 -5.98 13.70 0.11
CA VAL A 164 -5.20 13.12 1.23
C VAL A 164 -5.69 11.73 1.60
N PHE A 165 -4.76 10.90 2.04
CA PHE A 165 -5.09 9.63 2.66
C PHE A 165 -5.45 9.81 4.13
N GLY A 166 -6.49 9.10 4.56
CA GLY A 166 -6.75 8.87 5.97
C GLY A 166 -5.60 8.12 6.64
N LYS A 167 -5.55 8.19 7.98
CA LYS A 167 -4.60 7.38 8.76
C LYS A 167 -5.27 6.07 9.18
N ARG A 168 -4.49 4.99 9.18
CA ARG A 168 -4.91 3.69 9.68
C ARG A 168 -4.64 3.57 11.18
N ASP A 169 -5.58 2.98 11.89
CA ASP A 169 -5.48 2.50 13.25
C ASP A 169 -5.95 1.03 13.33
N LYS A 170 -6.01 0.46 14.54
CA LYS A 170 -6.39 -0.95 14.73
C LYS A 170 -7.84 -1.27 14.33
N GLY A 171 -8.74 -0.29 14.39
CA GLY A 171 -10.15 -0.48 14.05
C GLY A 171 -10.48 -0.10 12.60
N THR A 172 -9.47 0.19 11.79
CA THR A 172 -9.67 0.59 10.40
C THR A 172 -10.13 -0.59 9.58
N VAL A 173 -11.39 -0.53 9.15
CA VAL A 173 -12.02 -1.53 8.27
C VAL A 173 -11.71 -1.31 6.79
N ALA A 174 -11.21 -0.13 6.41
CA ALA A 174 -10.93 0.18 5.02
C ALA A 174 -9.83 -0.72 4.42
N PRO A 175 -9.95 -1.11 3.13
CA PRO A 175 -8.87 -1.76 2.39
C PRO A 175 -7.59 -0.91 2.36
N PHE A 176 -6.45 -1.52 2.06
CA PHE A 176 -5.22 -0.76 1.84
C PHE A 176 -5.36 0.09 0.56
N PRO A 177 -4.66 1.24 0.46
CA PRO A 177 -4.70 2.06 -0.74
C PRO A 177 -4.43 1.26 -2.00
N ASP A 178 -5.18 1.54 -3.07
CA ASP A 178 -4.94 0.89 -4.35
C ASP A 178 -3.53 1.17 -4.87
N LEU A 179 -2.93 0.14 -5.47
CA LEU A 179 -1.67 0.27 -6.18
C LEU A 179 -1.91 0.95 -7.54
N ASN A 180 -1.43 2.18 -7.68
CA ASN A 180 -1.25 2.89 -8.93
C ASN A 180 0.24 2.86 -9.26
N ARG A 181 0.61 2.04 -10.25
CA ARG A 181 2.00 1.81 -10.65
C ARG A 181 2.68 3.07 -11.19
N GLU A 182 1.93 3.93 -11.87
CA GLU A 182 2.46 5.18 -12.45
C GLU A 182 2.74 6.22 -11.38
N ALA A 183 1.78 6.44 -10.47
CA ALA A 183 1.96 7.31 -9.31
C ALA A 183 3.13 6.82 -8.43
N LEU A 184 3.22 5.51 -8.20
CA LEU A 184 4.32 4.92 -7.47
C LEU A 184 5.66 5.14 -8.19
N ALA A 185 5.73 4.87 -9.50
CA ALA A 185 6.92 5.11 -10.31
C ALA A 185 7.39 6.56 -10.19
N TYR A 186 6.47 7.53 -10.32
CA TYR A 186 6.76 8.95 -10.13
C TYR A 186 7.37 9.21 -8.75
N VAL A 187 6.71 8.77 -7.67
CA VAL A 187 7.19 8.97 -6.28
C VAL A 187 8.56 8.35 -6.07
N THR A 188 8.76 7.12 -6.54
CA THR A 188 10.03 6.41 -6.37
C THR A 188 11.18 7.11 -7.11
N ASP A 189 10.95 7.60 -8.34
CA ASP A 189 11.95 8.31 -9.13
C ASP A 189 12.38 9.61 -8.46
N VAL A 190 11.41 10.48 -8.12
CA VAL A 190 11.73 11.79 -7.53
C VAL A 190 12.40 11.66 -6.16
N LEU A 191 11.97 10.70 -5.35
CA LEU A 191 12.58 10.47 -4.03
C LEU A 191 13.98 9.85 -4.15
N ALA A 192 14.16 8.86 -5.03
CA ALA A 192 15.48 8.24 -5.23
C ALA A 192 16.50 9.27 -5.72
N LYS A 193 16.14 10.12 -6.69
CA LYS A 193 16.98 11.22 -7.17
C LYS A 193 17.35 12.18 -6.04
N GLN A 194 16.38 12.59 -5.21
CA GLN A 194 16.65 13.47 -4.07
C GLN A 194 17.62 12.84 -3.06
N VAL A 195 17.39 11.57 -2.70
CA VAL A 195 18.21 10.84 -1.72
C VAL A 195 19.63 10.63 -2.23
N ASN A 196 19.78 10.33 -3.52
CA ASN A 196 21.07 10.18 -4.19
C ASN A 196 21.73 11.53 -4.55
N LYS A 197 21.08 12.66 -4.25
CA LYS A 197 21.53 14.02 -4.61
C LYS A 197 21.72 14.22 -6.12
N GLU A 198 20.95 13.49 -6.91
CA GLU A 198 20.89 13.64 -8.36
C GLU A 198 20.01 14.85 -8.72
N LYS A 199 20.16 15.35 -9.96
CA LYS A 199 19.28 16.41 -10.46
C LYS A 199 17.88 15.83 -10.69
N ILE A 200 16.87 16.46 -10.10
CA ILE A 200 15.47 16.15 -10.36
C ILE A 200 15.07 16.92 -11.63
N GLU A 201 14.77 16.21 -12.71
CA GLU A 201 14.32 16.80 -13.97
C GLU A 201 12.87 17.31 -13.90
N ALA A 202 12.07 16.79 -12.96
CA ALA A 202 10.72 17.24 -12.69
C ALA A 202 10.72 18.66 -12.10
N ASP A 203 10.22 19.61 -12.90
CA ASP A 203 10.00 21.04 -12.66
C ASP A 203 10.76 21.63 -11.44
N PRO A 204 12.00 22.14 -11.64
CA PRO A 204 12.85 22.68 -10.58
C PRO A 204 12.22 23.80 -9.75
N GLU A 205 11.10 24.37 -10.20
CA GLU A 205 10.42 25.51 -9.58
C GLU A 205 9.20 25.13 -8.74
N ASN A 206 8.69 23.88 -8.74
CA ASN A 206 7.50 23.53 -7.97
C ASN A 206 7.78 23.53 -6.44
N PRO A 207 7.34 24.56 -5.68
CA PRO A 207 7.68 24.69 -4.26
C PRO A 207 6.96 23.65 -3.39
N GLU A 208 5.78 23.20 -3.83
CA GLU A 208 4.99 22.18 -3.17
C GLU A 208 5.70 20.84 -3.19
N LEU A 209 6.18 20.40 -4.37
CA LEU A 209 6.92 19.14 -4.50
C LEU A 209 8.18 19.15 -3.63
N LYS A 210 8.94 20.26 -3.61
CA LYS A 210 10.12 20.41 -2.74
C LYS A 210 9.77 20.25 -1.26
N LYS A 211 8.65 20.81 -0.82
CA LYS A 211 8.17 20.67 0.56
C LYS A 211 7.79 19.21 0.86
N LEU A 212 7.04 18.57 -0.03
CA LEU A 212 6.63 17.16 0.13
C LEU A 212 7.84 16.22 0.18
N LEU A 213 8.83 16.46 -0.69
CA LEU A 213 10.10 15.74 -0.75
C LEU A 213 10.95 15.94 0.52
N ALA A 214 10.91 17.14 1.13
CA ALA A 214 11.59 17.38 2.40
C ALA A 214 10.93 16.61 3.56
N GLU A 215 9.61 16.46 3.56
CA GLU A 215 8.88 15.66 4.53
C GLU A 215 9.06 14.15 4.32
N ALA A 216 9.28 13.73 3.06
CA ALA A 216 9.45 12.34 2.64
C ALA A 216 8.38 11.39 3.19
N ASN A 217 7.15 11.89 3.28
CA ASN A 217 5.98 11.13 3.69
C ASN A 217 5.37 10.44 2.47
N PHE A 218 5.36 9.10 2.47
CA PHE A 218 4.85 8.33 1.34
C PHE A 218 3.40 8.71 0.98
N GLY A 219 2.48 8.78 1.95
CA GLY A 219 1.08 9.07 1.67
C GLY A 219 0.85 10.42 1.00
N LYS A 220 1.57 11.46 1.42
CA LYS A 220 1.47 12.77 0.79
C LYS A 220 2.07 12.80 -0.62
N LEU A 221 3.25 12.20 -0.80
CA LEU A 221 3.89 12.10 -2.12
C LEU A 221 3.04 11.26 -3.09
N TYR A 222 2.46 10.17 -2.59
CA TYR A 222 1.63 9.27 -3.36
C TYR A 222 0.29 9.90 -3.73
N ALA A 223 -0.34 10.64 -2.81
CA ALA A 223 -1.53 11.44 -3.12
C ALA A 223 -1.23 12.47 -4.22
N TYR A 224 -0.16 13.25 -4.06
CA TYR A 224 0.28 14.21 -5.08
C TYR A 224 0.54 13.57 -6.44
N ALA A 225 1.15 12.38 -6.46
CA ALA A 225 1.41 11.66 -7.69
C ALA A 225 0.13 11.11 -8.34
N ILE A 226 -0.81 10.58 -7.54
CA ILE A 226 -2.13 10.13 -8.02
C ILE A 226 -2.84 11.29 -8.73
N GLU A 227 -2.86 12.49 -8.15
CA GLU A 227 -3.47 13.67 -8.78
C GLU A 227 -2.83 14.04 -10.12
N LYS A 228 -1.51 13.88 -10.24
CA LYS A 228 -0.80 14.17 -11.49
C LYS A 228 -1.06 13.17 -12.60
N VAL A 229 -1.17 11.88 -12.24
CA VAL A 229 -1.28 10.79 -13.22
C VAL A 229 -2.74 10.44 -13.53
N THR A 230 -3.66 10.78 -12.62
CA THR A 230 -5.09 10.57 -12.86
C THR A 230 -5.58 11.67 -13.81
N PRO A 231 -6.09 11.32 -15.01
CA PRO A 231 -6.63 12.31 -15.93
C PRO A 231 -7.93 12.84 -15.34
N THR A 232 -7.87 14.00 -14.69
CA THR A 232 -9.07 14.76 -14.29
C THR A 232 -8.76 16.25 -14.22
N GLY A 233 -8.16 16.80 -15.28
CA GLY A 233 -8.35 18.22 -15.52
C GLY A 233 -9.85 18.49 -15.68
N GLU A 234 -10.36 19.62 -15.16
CA GLU A 234 -11.78 19.99 -15.32
C GLU A 234 -12.25 19.91 -16.79
N SER A 235 -11.34 20.13 -17.74
CA SER A 235 -11.56 19.99 -19.19
C SER A 235 -11.85 18.55 -19.66
N GLU A 236 -11.38 17.53 -18.95
CA GLU A 236 -11.68 16.12 -19.27
C GLU A 236 -13.04 15.68 -18.71
N LEU A 237 -13.57 16.36 -17.69
CA LEU A 237 -14.95 16.14 -17.21
C LEU A 237 -16.00 16.67 -18.20
N GLU A 238 -15.62 17.61 -19.08
CA GLU A 238 -16.45 18.07 -20.19
C GLU A 238 -16.51 17.05 -21.35
N ASN A 239 -15.65 16.03 -21.32
CA ASN A 239 -15.63 14.98 -22.34
C ASN A 239 -16.79 14.01 -22.15
N THR A 240 -17.82 14.13 -22.98
CA THR A 240 -18.98 13.23 -22.97
C THR A 240 -18.78 11.94 -23.78
N GLN A 241 -17.57 11.65 -24.27
CA GLN A 241 -17.26 10.42 -25.01
C GLN A 241 -17.04 9.21 -24.09
N GLY A 242 -17.28 9.33 -22.79
CA GLY A 242 -17.24 8.20 -21.87
C GLY A 242 -18.24 7.11 -22.26
N GLU A 243 -17.83 5.86 -22.08
CA GLU A 243 -18.68 4.70 -22.32
C GLU A 243 -19.23 4.15 -21.00
N TRP A 244 -20.54 3.90 -20.95
CA TRP A 244 -21.16 3.20 -19.83
C TRP A 244 -20.86 1.70 -19.93
N MET A 245 -19.91 1.23 -19.13
CA MET A 245 -19.68 -0.21 -18.98
C MET A 245 -20.61 -0.79 -17.91
N LYS A 246 -21.42 -1.77 -18.31
CA LYS A 246 -22.32 -2.50 -17.39
C LYS A 246 -21.61 -3.75 -16.88
N TYR A 247 -21.49 -3.86 -15.56
CA TYR A 247 -21.08 -5.08 -14.87
C TYR A 247 -22.33 -5.78 -14.33
N PRO A 248 -22.71 -6.97 -14.84
CA PRO A 248 -23.91 -7.66 -14.39
C PRO A 248 -23.75 -8.15 -12.94
N GLN A 249 -24.78 -7.96 -12.13
CA GLN A 249 -24.85 -8.57 -10.80
C GLN A 249 -24.92 -10.10 -10.91
N ASN A 250 -24.33 -10.83 -9.95
CA ASN A 250 -24.19 -12.30 -9.97
C ASN A 250 -23.37 -12.84 -11.17
N SER A 251 -22.45 -12.03 -11.70
CA SER A 251 -21.48 -12.46 -12.71
C SER A 251 -20.06 -12.38 -12.15
N ASP A 252 -19.03 -12.63 -12.97
CA ASP A 252 -17.65 -12.43 -12.56
C ASP A 252 -17.43 -10.96 -12.16
N HIS A 253 -17.07 -10.72 -10.90
CA HIS A 253 -16.86 -9.39 -10.32
C HIS A 253 -15.48 -8.82 -10.64
N MET A 254 -14.53 -9.65 -11.08
CA MET A 254 -13.15 -9.24 -11.35
C MET A 254 -13.01 -8.16 -12.43
N PRO A 255 -13.81 -8.10 -13.51
CA PRO A 255 -13.78 -7.00 -14.46
C PRO A 255 -14.07 -5.63 -13.82
N LEU A 256 -14.98 -5.54 -12.85
CA LEU A 256 -15.26 -4.31 -12.12
C LEU A 256 -14.05 -3.92 -11.26
N VAL A 257 -13.54 -4.85 -10.44
CA VAL A 257 -12.37 -4.62 -9.58
C VAL A 257 -11.17 -4.11 -10.39
N ARG A 258 -10.87 -4.78 -11.51
CA ARG A 258 -9.75 -4.41 -12.40
C ARG A 258 -9.95 -3.05 -13.06
N SER A 259 -11.19 -2.67 -13.36
CA SER A 259 -11.48 -1.35 -13.95
C SER A 259 -11.29 -0.19 -12.97
N LEU A 260 -11.39 -0.45 -11.66
CA LEU A 260 -11.22 0.58 -10.61
C LEU A 260 -9.76 0.66 -10.14
N GLN A 261 -8.99 -0.40 -10.31
CA GLN A 261 -7.61 -0.50 -9.82
C GLN A 261 -6.72 0.61 -10.39
N GLY A 262 -6.00 1.29 -9.50
CA GLY A 262 -5.04 2.32 -9.88
C GLY A 262 -5.66 3.69 -10.19
N HIS A 263 -6.98 3.82 -10.29
CA HIS A 263 -7.64 5.11 -10.55
C HIS A 263 -7.85 5.97 -9.29
N GLY A 264 -7.33 5.54 -8.13
CA GLY A 264 -7.47 6.27 -6.88
C GLY A 264 -8.93 6.55 -6.53
N THR A 265 -9.84 5.63 -6.84
CA THR A 265 -11.29 5.93 -6.86
C THR A 265 -11.86 6.27 -5.49
N GLY A 266 -11.26 5.73 -4.43
CA GLY A 266 -11.74 5.84 -3.05
C GLY A 266 -13.03 5.06 -2.81
N TRP A 267 -13.47 4.22 -3.76
CA TRP A 267 -14.73 3.49 -3.69
C TRP A 267 -14.56 2.14 -2.98
N CYS A 268 -15.51 1.77 -2.13
CA CYS A 268 -15.51 0.45 -1.45
C CYS A 268 -15.59 -0.71 -2.46
N THR A 269 -16.22 -0.52 -3.62
CA THR A 269 -16.30 -1.51 -4.71
C THR A 269 -14.97 -1.79 -5.40
N ALA A 270 -13.89 -1.06 -5.06
CA ALA A 270 -12.54 -1.46 -5.42
C ALA A 270 -12.09 -2.72 -4.65
N GLY A 271 -12.72 -3.02 -3.51
CA GLY A 271 -12.54 -4.27 -2.78
C GLY A 271 -13.24 -5.44 -3.48
N GLU A 272 -12.54 -6.58 -3.59
CA GLU A 272 -13.00 -7.75 -4.33
C GLU A 272 -14.28 -8.38 -3.75
N SER A 273 -14.35 -8.55 -2.43
CA SER A 273 -15.52 -9.11 -1.76
C SER A 273 -16.70 -8.16 -1.84
N THR A 274 -16.45 -6.85 -1.70
CA THR A 274 -17.48 -5.82 -1.86
C THR A 274 -18.01 -5.77 -3.29
N ALA A 275 -17.18 -6.04 -4.30
CA ALA A 275 -17.61 -6.14 -5.69
C ALA A 275 -18.39 -7.43 -6.01
N GLN A 276 -18.14 -8.51 -5.25
CA GLN A 276 -18.80 -9.80 -5.40
C GLN A 276 -20.20 -9.83 -4.78
N ALA A 277 -20.41 -9.11 -3.68
CA ALA A 277 -21.67 -9.05 -2.91
C ALA A 277 -22.81 -8.36 -3.70
#